data_AF-C2FT14-F1
#
_entry.id   AF-C2FT14-F1
#
_cell.length_a   1.000
_cell.length_b   1.000
_cell.length_c   1.000
_cell.angle_alpha   90.00
_cell.angle_beta   90.00
_cell.angle_gamma   90.00
#
_symmetry.space_group_name_H-M   'P 1'
#
loop_
_entity.id
_entity.type
_entity.pdbx_description
1 polymer ?
#
loop_
_entity_poly.entity_id
_entity_poly.type
_entity_poly.pdbx_seq_one_letter_code
_entity_poly.pdbx_strand_id
1 'polypeptide(L)' 'MIALMGSMGLLPAALSSGMGSEIQKPLAIMIVGGLIICLILSFAVLPVVFYQAYKKEYA' A
#
# COMPACT_ATOMS: atom_id res chain seq x y z
N MET A 1 -1.41 5.04 -9.63
CA MET A 1 -1.09 6.46 -9.36
C MET A 1 -0.82 6.71 -7.86
N ILE A 2 -1.81 6.51 -6.98
CA ILE A 2 -1.70 6.85 -5.54
C ILE A 2 -0.55 6.13 -4.81
N ALA A 3 -0.40 4.81 -4.97
CA ALA A 3 0.64 4.05 -4.28
C ALA A 3 2.07 4.47 -4.68
N LEU A 4 2.30 4.79 -5.95
CA LEU A 4 3.57 5.30 -6.45
C LEU A 4 3.88 6.69 -5.89
N MET A 5 2.88 7.57 -5.85
CA MET A 5 3.03 8.92 -5.32
C MET A 5 3.31 8.91 -3.81
N GLY A 6 2.60 8.06 -3.06
CA GLY A 6 2.80 7.89 -1.63
C GLY A 6 4.17 7.29 -1.29
N SER A 7 4.61 6.27 -2.03
CA SER A 7 5.92 5.65 -1.80
C SER A 7 7.09 6.57 -2.14
N MET A 8 7.04 7.31 -3.26
CA MET A 8 8.08 8.28 -3.61
C MET A 8 8.14 9.46 -2.62
N GLY A 9 7.01 9.92 -2.08
CA GLY A 9 6.98 11.01 -1.09
C GLY A 9 7.53 10.63 0.29
N LEU A 10 7.44 9.35 0.68
CA LEU A 10 7.91 8.84 1.97
C LEU A 10 9.32 8.22 1.92
N LEU A 11 9.83 7.93 0.71
CA LEU A 11 11.19 7.41 0.50
C LEU A 11 12.30 8.27 1.16
N PRO A 12 12.32 9.61 1.02
CA PRO A 12 13.35 10.43 1.68
C PRO A 12 13.20 10.45 3.20
N ALA A 13 11.97 10.34 3.73
CA ALA A 13 11.73 10.22 5.17
C ALA A 13 12.20 8.86 5.72
N ALA A 14 12.08 7.79 4.93
CA ALA A 14 12.58 6.46 5.28
C ALA A 14 14.12 6.36 5.23
N LEU A 15 14.79 7.20 4.44
CA LEU A 15 16.26 7.22 4.31
C LEU A 15 16.94 8.24 5.25
N SER A 16 16.18 9.19 5.79
CA SER A 16 16.70 10.20 6.73
C SER A 16 17.31 9.55 7.98
N SER A 17 18.51 9.98 8.35
CA SER A 17 19.27 9.50 9.52
C SER A 17 19.59 10.62 10.51
N GLY A 18 18.75 11.67 10.53
CA GLY A 18 18.87 12.79 11.47
C GLY A 18 18.29 12.47 12.85
N MET A 19 18.72 13.23 13.86
CA MET A 19 18.20 13.18 15.24
C MET A 19 16.68 13.48 15.23
N GLY A 20 15.84 12.56 15.72
CA GLY A 20 14.37 12.60 15.59
C GLY A 20 13.77 11.65 14.53
N SER A 21 14.60 10.95 13.74
CA SER A 21 14.13 9.95 12.76
C SER A 21 13.69 8.62 13.37
N GLU A 22 13.96 8.37 14.65
CA GLU A 22 13.70 7.09 15.33
C GLU A 22 12.22 6.68 15.28
N ILE A 23 11.30 7.64 15.19
CA ILE A 23 9.85 7.40 15.09
C ILE A 23 9.35 7.53 13.65
N GLN A 24 9.89 8.48 12.87
CA GLN A 24 9.41 8.75 11.51
C GLN A 24 9.85 7.69 10.50
N LYS A 25 11.04 7.11 10.70
CA LYS A 25 11.61 6.09 9.82
C LYS A 25 10.81 4.77 9.83
N PRO A 26 10.48 4.16 10.99
CA PRO A 26 9.65 2.94 10.99
C PRO A 26 8.24 3.20 10.46
N LEU A 27 7.65 4.37 10.76
CA LEU A 27 6.33 4.76 10.23
C LEU A 27 6.35 4.90 8.70
N ALA A 28 7.37 5.55 8.13
CA ALA A 28 7.51 5.70 6.69
C ALA A 28 7.71 4.35 5.99
N ILE A 29 8.55 3.47 6.54
CA ILE A 29 8.78 2.13 6.00
C ILE A 29 7.49 1.30 6.01
N MET A 30 6.73 1.35 7.10
CA MET A 30 5.43 0.67 7.20
C MET A 30 4.44 1.15 6.13
N ILE A 31 4.34 2.46 5.91
CA ILE A 31 3.41 3.02 4.92
C ILE A 31 3.81 2.60 3.50
N VAL A 32 5.10 2.69 3.16
CA VAL A 32 5.61 2.29 1.83
C VAL A 32 5.33 0.80 1.58
N GLY A 33 5.66 -0.06 2.53
CA GLY A 33 5.40 -1.51 2.43
C GLY A 33 3.90 -1.82 2.32
N GLY A 34 3.07 -1.18 3.16
CA GLY A 34 1.63 -1.35 3.15
C GLY A 34 0.99 -0.92 1.83
N LEU A 35 1.45 0.18 1.23
CA LEU A 35 0.94 0.65 -0.07
C LEU A 35 1.28 -0.29 -1.22
N ILE A 36 2.48 -0.89 -1.22
CA ILE A 36 2.88 -1.88 -2.24
C ILE A 36 2.02 -3.14 -2.11
N ILE A 37 1.86 -3.65 -0.88
CA ILE A 37 1.03 -4.83 -0.62
C ILE A 37 -0.43 -4.55 -1.00
N CYS A 38 -0.97 -3.39 -0.62
CA CYS A 38 -2.35 -3.01 -0.93
C CYS A 38 -2.59 -2.84 -2.45
N LEU A 39 -1.59 -2.37 -3.20
CA LEU A 39 -1.66 -2.29 -4.66
C LEU A 39 -1.81 -3.70 -5.29
N ILE A 40 -0.96 -4.64 -4.89
CA ILE A 40 -1.00 -6.02 -5.39
C ILE A 40 -2.30 -6.70 -4.96
N LEU A 41 -2.65 -6.53 -3.68
CA LEU A 41 -3.84 -7.14 -3.11
C LEU A 41 -5.11 -6.60 -3.76
N SER A 42 -5.19 -5.31 -4.11
CA SER A 42 -6.34 -4.75 -4.84
C SER A 42 -6.53 -5.42 -6.20
N PHE A 43 -5.45 -5.67 -6.95
CA PHE A 43 -5.54 -6.37 -8.24
C PHE A 43 -5.98 -7.83 -8.12
N ALA A 44 -5.69 -8.50 -6.99
CA ALA A 44 -6.12 -9.88 -6.75
C ALA A 44 -7.52 -9.96 -6.11
N VAL A 45 -7.85 -9.05 -5.20
CA VAL A 45 -9.11 -9.05 -4.45
C VAL A 45 -10.27 -8.56 -5.32
N LEU A 46 -10.08 -7.51 -6.15
CA LEU A 46 -11.14 -7.04 -7.04
C LEU A 46 -11.74 -8.16 -7.92
N PRO A 47 -10.96 -8.93 -8.69
CA PRO A 47 -11.53 -9.96 -9.56
C PRO A 47 -12.16 -11.11 -8.77
N VAL A 48 -11.61 -11.48 -7.62
CA VAL A 48 -12.17 -12.53 -6.76
C VAL A 48 -13.52 -12.10 -6.19
N VAL A 49 -13.60 -10.87 -5.65
CA VAL A 49 -14.84 -10.32 -5.10
C VAL A 49 -15.87 -10.10 -6.19
N PHE A 50 -15.45 -9.57 -7.36
CA PHE A 50 -16.35 -9.37 -8.49
C PHE A 50 -16.89 -10.70 -9.03
N TYR A 51 -16.05 -11.71 -9.17
CA TYR A 51 -16.47 -13.05 -9.59
C TYR A 51 -17.46 -13.67 -8.60
N GLN A 52 -17.20 -13.56 -7.30
CA GLN A 52 -18.13 -14.08 -6.28
C GLN A 52 -19.45 -13.33 -6.24
N ALA A 53 -19.42 -11.99 -6.32
CA ALA A 53 -20.61 -11.17 -6.36
C ALA A 53 -21.46 -11.48 -7.60
N TYR A 54 -20.84 -11.53 -8.78
CA TYR A 54 -21.53 -11.80 -10.04
C TYR A 54 -22.07 -13.23 -10.12
N LYS A 55 -21.34 -14.22 -9.60
CA LYS A 55 -21.82 -15.61 -9.51
C LYS A 55 -23.07 -15.74 -8.63
N LYS A 56 -23.21 -14.89 -7.61
CA LYS A 56 -24.34 -14.92 -6.66
C LYS A 56 -25.62 -14.28 -7.21
N GLU A 57 -25.50 -13.43 -8.22
CA GLU A 57 -26.64 -12.76 -8.86
C GLU A 57 -27.25 -13.57 -10.01
N TYR A 58 -26.53 -14.59 -10.51
CA TYR A 58 -26.96 -15.50 -11.59
C TYR A 58 -27.19 -16.95 -11.13
N ALA A 59 -27.18 -17.22 -9.81
CA ALA A 59 -27.48 -18.52 -9.20
C ALA A 59 -28.67 -18.38 -8.26
#